data_AF-A0A3Q9FES1-F1
#
_entry.id   AF-A0A3Q9FES1-F1
#
_cell.length_a   1.000
_cell.length_b   1.000
_cell.length_c   1.000
_cell.angle_alpha   90.00
_cell.angle_beta   90.00
_cell.angle_gamma   90.00
#
_symmetry.space_group_name_H-M   'P 1'
#
loop_
_entity.id
_entity.type
_entity.pdbx_description
1 polymer ?
#
loop_
_entity_poly.entity_id
_entity_poly.type
_entity_poly.pdbx_seq_one_letter_code
_entity_poly.pdbx_strand_id
1 'polypeptide(L)'
;MVGVAWAMLVARICQLYPNAVSAVIVEKFFNIYTKWNWPQPVLLKPIEDGPLQVRVWNPRLYAHDRQHRMPVITPAYPSMCATHNITNSTQKVIMSELERGSDLMAQINSGKKSWGDLFERHDFFHKYKFYLCIVAATVSTDEEHLKWSGFVESRLRQLVLKLEVTEGVEIAHPYVKDFSDSYLLEETKPEEIINAYGTLTGEKVFEKLKKPQKGDNDVKQIHLTKLFIGLDINLSKTGQAQGIKKLDIQYPCSEFYSLCKSWTTFDEGMHSIQIKNVKLYDLPSDVYIQGETRPKKSTKKRKKDPSTDQLKRVKSENTPIANPS
;
A
#
# COMPACT_ATOMS: atom_id res chain seq x y z
N MET A 1 4.54 -8.12 5.96
CA MET A 1 4.89 -8.41 7.37
C MET A 1 6.26 -7.82 7.67
N VAL A 2 6.57 -7.53 8.95
CA VAL A 2 7.91 -7.08 9.38
C VAL A 2 8.89 -8.26 9.48
N GLY A 3 10.21 -7.99 9.44
CA GLY A 3 11.25 -9.03 9.38
C GLY A 3 11.17 -10.08 10.50
N VAL A 4 10.90 -9.67 11.75
CA VAL A 4 10.75 -10.59 12.89
C VAL A 4 9.59 -11.57 12.70
N ALA A 5 8.49 -11.14 12.07
CA ALA A 5 7.35 -12.03 11.82
C ALA A 5 7.71 -13.12 10.81
N TRP A 6 8.40 -12.78 9.71
CA TRP A 6 8.89 -13.77 8.75
C TRP A 6 9.87 -14.75 9.39
N ALA A 7 10.80 -14.27 10.22
CA ALA A 7 11.74 -15.14 10.94
C ALA A 7 11.02 -16.14 11.86
N MET A 8 9.99 -15.70 12.59
CA MET A 8 9.20 -16.58 13.46
C MET A 8 8.36 -17.59 12.66
N LEU A 9 7.80 -17.19 11.52
CA LEU A 9 7.09 -18.11 10.63
C LEU A 9 8.05 -19.20 10.12
N VAL A 10 9.24 -18.83 9.64
CA VAL A 10 10.25 -19.79 9.19
C VAL A 10 10.71 -20.70 10.35
N ALA A 11 10.99 -20.13 11.52
CA ALA A 11 11.40 -20.89 12.70
C ALA A 11 10.36 -21.95 13.10
N ARG A 12 9.06 -21.64 12.99
CA ARG A 12 8.00 -22.61 13.26
C ARG A 12 8.05 -23.79 12.28
N ILE A 13 8.34 -23.55 11.01
CA ILE A 13 8.49 -24.63 10.03
C ILE A 13 9.72 -25.47 10.34
N CYS A 14 10.84 -24.85 10.72
CA CYS A 14 12.04 -25.59 11.15
C CYS A 14 11.76 -26.49 12.37
N GLN A 15 10.93 -26.05 13.33
CA GLN A 15 10.51 -26.90 14.47
C GLN A 15 9.69 -28.13 14.03
N LEU A 16 8.89 -28.00 12.98
CA LEU A 16 8.07 -29.10 12.44
C LEU A 16 8.90 -30.08 11.59
N TYR A 17 10.02 -29.63 11.03
CA TYR A 17 10.89 -30.41 10.14
C TYR A 17 12.38 -30.24 10.51
N PRO A 18 12.83 -30.75 11.67
CA PRO A 18 14.16 -30.45 12.23
C PRO A 18 15.34 -30.94 11.40
N ASN A 19 15.14 -31.99 10.59
CA ASN A 19 16.18 -32.61 9.77
C ASN A 19 16.05 -32.25 8.28
N ALA A 20 15.14 -31.34 7.91
CA ALA A 20 14.93 -30.96 6.52
C ALA A 20 15.95 -29.92 6.05
N VAL A 21 16.39 -30.05 4.80
CA VAL A 21 17.22 -29.04 4.14
C VAL A 21 16.41 -27.79 3.80
N SER A 22 17.07 -26.64 3.62
CA SER A 22 16.43 -25.35 3.41
C SER A 22 15.43 -25.32 2.24
N ALA A 23 15.73 -26.01 1.13
CA ALA A 23 14.80 -26.11 0.00
C ALA A 23 13.44 -26.72 0.38
N VAL A 24 13.48 -27.78 1.20
CA VAL A 24 12.27 -28.43 1.74
C VAL A 24 11.57 -27.52 2.75
N ILE A 25 12.31 -26.77 3.57
CA ILE A 25 11.72 -25.80 4.49
C ILE A 25 10.91 -24.73 3.74
N VAL A 26 11.43 -24.20 2.63
CA VAL A 26 10.71 -23.22 1.80
C VAL A 26 9.44 -23.83 1.19
N GLU A 27 9.50 -25.06 0.68
CA GLU A 27 8.32 -25.76 0.19
C GLU A 27 7.27 -25.96 1.29
N LYS A 28 7.69 -26.45 2.47
CA LYS A 28 6.80 -26.65 3.62
C LYS A 28 6.23 -25.34 4.13
N PHE A 29 6.98 -24.24 4.07
CA PHE A 29 6.53 -22.92 4.45
C PHE A 29 5.28 -22.51 3.67
N PHE A 30 5.35 -22.54 2.33
CA PHE A 30 4.21 -22.17 1.49
C PHE A 30 3.04 -23.14 1.67
N ASN A 31 3.31 -24.45 1.63
CA ASN A 31 2.28 -25.48 1.77
C ASN A 31 1.51 -25.39 3.10
N ILE A 32 2.21 -25.15 4.21
CA ILE A 32 1.61 -25.07 5.54
C ILE A 32 0.86 -23.75 5.71
N TYR A 33 1.48 -22.61 5.38
CA TYR A 33 0.85 -21.32 5.64
C TYR A 33 -0.32 -20.97 4.71
N THR A 34 -0.37 -21.57 3.52
CA THR A 34 -1.55 -21.53 2.64
C THR A 34 -2.75 -22.25 3.27
N LYS A 35 -2.51 -23.33 4.02
CA LYS A 35 -3.56 -24.16 4.65
C LYS A 35 -3.73 -23.88 6.14
N TRP A 36 -2.98 -22.92 6.68
CA TRP A 36 -3.00 -22.61 8.10
C TRP A 36 -4.38 -22.02 8.46
N ASN A 37 -4.95 -22.48 9.56
CA ASN A 37 -6.29 -22.10 9.98
C ASN A 37 -6.29 -20.72 10.66
N TRP A 38 -5.95 -19.67 9.92
CA TRP A 38 -5.99 -18.28 10.41
C TRP A 38 -7.41 -17.95 10.92
N PRO A 39 -7.56 -17.31 12.11
CA PRO A 39 -6.55 -16.60 12.88
C PRO A 39 -5.86 -17.42 14.00
N GLN A 40 -5.74 -18.75 13.89
CA GLN A 40 -4.97 -19.54 14.85
C GLN A 40 -3.52 -19.01 14.94
N PRO A 41 -2.98 -18.75 16.15
CA PRO A 41 -1.68 -18.11 16.28
C PRO A 41 -0.53 -19.05 15.97
N VAL A 42 0.51 -18.48 15.37
CA VAL A 42 1.81 -19.13 15.24
C VAL A 42 2.61 -18.89 16.53
N LEU A 43 2.91 -19.97 17.24
CA LEU A 43 3.66 -19.99 18.49
C LEU A 43 4.95 -20.78 18.32
N LEU A 44 6.08 -20.24 18.80
CA LEU A 44 7.36 -20.93 18.84
C LEU A 44 7.58 -21.70 20.15
N LYS A 45 6.93 -21.27 21.23
CA LYS A 45 6.88 -21.96 22.52
C LYS A 45 5.55 -21.62 23.22
N PRO A 46 5.14 -22.36 24.26
CA PRO A 46 4.02 -21.98 25.10
C PRO A 46 4.18 -20.53 25.60
N ILE A 47 3.07 -19.78 25.64
CA ILE A 47 3.07 -18.43 26.23
C ILE A 47 3.26 -18.59 27.73
N GLU A 48 4.27 -17.92 28.28
CA GLU A 48 4.61 -17.96 29.70
C GLU A 48 3.92 -16.81 30.43
N ASP A 49 3.41 -17.10 31.63
CA ASP A 49 3.09 -16.08 32.60
C ASP A 49 4.39 -15.55 33.24
N GLY A 50 4.40 -14.29 33.62
CA GLY A 50 5.56 -13.69 34.26
C GLY A 50 5.17 -12.79 35.44
N PRO A 51 6.16 -12.38 36.24
CA PRO A 51 5.93 -11.75 37.53
C PRO A 51 5.42 -10.31 37.43
N LEU A 52 5.50 -9.68 36.26
CA LEU A 52 5.09 -8.30 36.06
C LEU A 52 3.61 -8.23 35.65
N GLN A 53 2.93 -7.17 36.10
CA GLN A 53 1.55 -6.85 35.69
C GLN A 53 1.52 -6.19 34.29
N VAL A 54 2.14 -6.86 33.32
CA VAL A 54 2.19 -6.42 31.92
C VAL A 54 1.22 -7.23 31.09
N ARG A 55 0.67 -6.58 30.06
CA ARG A 55 -0.24 -7.23 29.12
C ARG A 55 0.52 -8.26 28.27
N VAL A 56 0.10 -9.51 28.36
CA VAL A 56 0.52 -10.59 27.48
C VAL A 56 -0.58 -10.85 26.45
N TRP A 57 -0.21 -11.16 25.21
CA TRP A 57 -1.17 -11.45 24.14
C TRP A 57 -2.15 -12.55 24.56
N ASN A 58 -3.44 -12.23 24.59
CA ASN A 58 -4.46 -13.17 25.00
C ASN A 58 -5.81 -12.83 24.34
N PRO A 59 -6.22 -13.55 23.27
CA PRO A 59 -7.48 -13.28 22.58
C PRO A 59 -8.70 -13.63 23.44
N ARG A 60 -8.60 -14.51 24.45
CA ARG A 60 -9.73 -14.80 25.32
C ARG A 60 -10.08 -13.60 26.20
N LEU A 61 -9.06 -12.87 26.67
CA LEU A 61 -9.24 -11.71 27.53
C LEU A 61 -9.43 -10.41 26.75
N TYR A 62 -8.57 -10.12 25.77
CA TYR A 62 -8.53 -8.81 25.12
C TYR A 62 -9.21 -8.79 23.76
N ALA A 63 -10.20 -7.90 23.59
CA ALA A 63 -10.94 -7.74 22.33
C ALA A 63 -10.03 -7.37 21.15
N HIS A 64 -9.04 -6.51 21.39
CA HIS A 64 -8.05 -6.14 20.38
C HIS A 64 -7.27 -7.36 19.87
N ASP A 65 -6.92 -8.30 20.76
CA ASP A 65 -6.16 -9.49 20.36
C ASP A 65 -6.98 -10.47 19.52
N ARG A 66 -8.30 -10.53 19.76
CA ARG A 66 -9.25 -11.31 18.94
C ARG A 66 -9.36 -10.81 17.51
N GLN A 67 -9.11 -9.53 17.28
CA GLN A 67 -9.21 -8.91 15.97
C GLN A 67 -7.97 -9.15 15.10
N HIS A 68 -6.90 -9.74 15.66
CA HIS A 68 -5.71 -10.07 14.89
C HIS A 68 -6.00 -11.15 13.85
N ARG A 69 -5.72 -10.83 12.59
CA ARG A 69 -6.08 -11.66 11.43
C ARG A 69 -5.11 -12.82 11.16
N MET A 70 -3.80 -12.56 11.28
CA MET A 70 -2.76 -13.58 11.11
C MET A 70 -1.73 -13.50 12.25
N PRO A 71 -2.09 -13.88 13.49
CA PRO A 71 -1.25 -13.64 14.66
C PRO A 71 0.03 -14.47 14.66
N VAL A 72 1.18 -13.79 14.72
CA VAL A 72 2.51 -14.39 14.91
C VAL A 72 3.09 -13.84 16.21
N ILE A 73 3.30 -14.71 17.19
CA ILE A 73 3.51 -14.29 18.58
C ILE A 73 4.99 -14.35 18.96
N THR A 74 5.50 -13.27 19.55
CA THR A 74 6.88 -13.20 20.03
C THR A 74 7.10 -14.19 21.20
N PRO A 75 8.19 -14.97 21.17
CA PRO A 75 8.41 -15.99 22.19
C PRO A 75 8.85 -15.40 23.53
N ALA A 76 9.55 -14.28 23.55
CA ALA A 76 10.02 -13.66 24.79
C ALA A 76 8.86 -13.01 25.56
N TYR A 77 8.88 -13.17 26.89
CA TYR A 77 7.94 -12.49 27.78
C TYR A 77 8.22 -10.97 27.84
N PRO A 78 7.19 -10.11 27.82
CA PRO A 78 5.78 -10.44 27.58
C PRO A 78 5.51 -10.70 26.10
N SER A 79 4.85 -11.83 25.79
CA SER A 79 4.52 -12.19 24.41
C SER A 79 3.53 -11.21 23.78
N MET A 80 3.81 -10.78 22.55
CA MET A 80 3.03 -9.82 21.77
C MET A 80 2.81 -10.31 20.34
N CYS A 81 1.82 -9.74 19.65
CA CYS A 81 1.57 -10.02 18.25
C CYS A 81 2.45 -9.13 17.34
N ALA A 82 3.39 -9.73 16.62
CA ALA A 82 4.27 -9.02 15.68
C ALA A 82 3.55 -8.59 14.39
N THR A 83 2.34 -9.08 14.16
CA THR A 83 1.56 -8.89 12.92
C THR A 83 0.23 -8.16 13.17
N HIS A 84 0.12 -7.41 14.26
CA HIS A 84 -1.09 -6.66 14.64
C HIS A 84 -1.57 -5.65 13.58
N ASN A 85 -0.69 -5.23 12.65
CA ASN A 85 -1.00 -4.31 11.57
C ASN A 85 -1.60 -4.95 10.30
N ILE A 86 -1.80 -6.28 10.27
CA ILE A 86 -2.40 -6.94 9.10
C ILE A 86 -3.88 -6.55 8.96
N THR A 87 -4.24 -6.06 7.78
CA THR A 87 -5.60 -5.67 7.41
C THR A 87 -6.31 -6.80 6.64
N ASN A 88 -7.60 -6.66 6.31
CA ASN A 88 -8.29 -7.68 5.48
C ASN A 88 -7.65 -7.73 4.08
N SER A 89 -7.39 -6.55 3.53
CA SER A 89 -6.76 -6.41 2.21
C SER A 89 -5.35 -7.01 2.19
N THR A 90 -4.52 -6.70 3.19
CA THR A 90 -3.15 -7.25 3.21
C THR A 90 -3.12 -8.73 3.56
N GLN A 91 -4.06 -9.25 4.36
CA GLN A 91 -4.22 -10.69 4.54
C GLN A 91 -4.52 -11.38 3.20
N LYS A 92 -5.48 -10.88 2.40
CA LYS A 92 -5.79 -11.45 1.07
C LYS A 92 -4.57 -11.45 0.15
N VAL A 93 -3.79 -10.36 0.14
CA VAL A 93 -2.55 -10.27 -0.65
C VAL A 93 -1.54 -11.32 -0.17
N ILE A 94 -1.30 -11.44 1.15
CA ILE A 94 -0.38 -12.43 1.71
C ILE A 94 -0.82 -13.86 1.36
N MET A 95 -2.11 -14.17 1.50
CA MET A 95 -2.65 -15.49 1.15
C MET A 95 -2.47 -15.79 -0.34
N SER A 96 -2.76 -14.83 -1.22
CA SER A 96 -2.55 -14.98 -2.67
C SER A 96 -1.08 -15.21 -3.03
N GLU A 97 -0.13 -14.55 -2.35
CA GLU A 97 1.31 -14.79 -2.57
C GLU A 97 1.78 -16.13 -1.97
N LEU A 98 1.18 -16.58 -0.86
CA LEU A 98 1.45 -17.91 -0.30
C LEU A 98 0.98 -19.02 -1.25
N GLU A 99 -0.22 -18.87 -1.83
CA GLU A 99 -0.76 -19.76 -2.86
C GLU A 99 0.14 -19.78 -4.10
N ARG A 100 0.52 -18.60 -4.63
CA ARG A 100 1.46 -18.48 -5.76
C ARG A 100 2.79 -19.19 -5.47
N GLY A 101 3.34 -18.98 -4.27
CA GLY A 101 4.57 -19.63 -3.83
C GLY A 101 4.43 -21.16 -3.73
N SER A 102 3.30 -21.64 -3.22
CA SER A 102 2.99 -23.08 -3.15
C SER A 102 2.97 -23.72 -4.55
N ASP A 103 2.30 -23.09 -5.50
CA ASP A 103 2.21 -23.58 -6.88
C ASP A 103 3.57 -23.55 -7.60
N LEU A 104 4.37 -22.50 -7.38
CA LEU A 104 5.72 -22.41 -7.94
C LEU A 104 6.64 -23.46 -7.33
N MET A 105 6.58 -23.70 -6.03
CA MET A 105 7.37 -24.75 -5.38
C MET A 105 7.04 -26.14 -5.93
N ALA A 106 5.77 -26.44 -6.20
CA ALA A 106 5.37 -27.69 -6.85
C ALA A 106 5.95 -27.82 -8.28
N GLN A 107 5.99 -26.71 -9.03
CA GLN A 107 6.59 -26.67 -10.36
C GLN A 107 8.11 -26.79 -10.34
N ILE A 108 8.78 -26.19 -9.35
CA ILE A 108 10.23 -26.31 -9.13
C ILE A 108 10.59 -27.77 -8.79
N ASN A 109 9.84 -28.39 -7.88
CA ASN A 109 10.05 -29.79 -7.50
C ASN A 109 9.81 -30.78 -8.65
N SER A 110 8.95 -30.43 -9.61
CA SER A 110 8.73 -31.22 -10.83
C SER A 110 9.66 -30.84 -12.00
N GLY A 111 10.64 -29.95 -11.78
CA GLY A 111 11.62 -29.53 -12.78
C GLY A 111 11.08 -28.62 -13.88
N LYS A 112 9.87 -28.05 -13.73
CA LYS A 112 9.22 -27.18 -14.73
C LYS A 112 9.59 -25.70 -14.60
N LYS A 113 10.00 -25.29 -13.40
CA LYS A 113 10.33 -23.91 -13.02
C LYS A 113 11.63 -23.89 -12.22
N SER A 114 12.19 -22.70 -12.04
CA SER A 114 13.43 -22.48 -11.30
C SER A 114 13.19 -21.61 -10.06
N TRP A 115 14.19 -21.53 -9.19
CA TRP A 115 14.18 -20.58 -8.06
C TRP A 115 14.09 -19.12 -8.51
N GLY A 116 14.59 -18.80 -9.71
CA GLY A 116 14.47 -17.47 -10.29
C GLY A 116 13.01 -17.03 -10.47
N ASP A 117 12.13 -17.97 -10.83
CA ASP A 117 10.69 -17.71 -10.98
C ASP A 117 10.01 -17.40 -9.63
N LEU A 118 10.48 -17.99 -8.54
CA LEU A 118 9.96 -17.71 -7.20
C LEU A 118 10.30 -16.28 -6.75
N PHE A 119 11.50 -15.81 -7.10
CA PHE A 119 12.00 -14.49 -6.74
C PHE A 119 11.77 -13.42 -7.80
N GLU A 120 10.94 -13.71 -8.81
CA GLU A 120 10.52 -12.72 -9.80
C GLU A 120 9.84 -11.53 -9.10
N ARG A 121 10.12 -10.32 -9.61
CA ARG A 121 9.56 -9.08 -9.07
C ARG A 121 8.04 -9.10 -9.17
N HIS A 122 7.38 -8.55 -8.16
CA HIS A 122 5.93 -8.37 -8.16
C HIS A 122 5.45 -7.48 -9.31
N ASP A 123 4.17 -7.62 -9.68
CA ASP A 123 3.51 -6.87 -10.75
C ASP A 123 2.60 -5.74 -10.21
N PHE A 124 2.88 -5.22 -9.01
CA PHE A 124 1.99 -4.27 -8.30
C PHE A 124 1.50 -3.11 -9.18
N PHE A 125 2.38 -2.47 -9.96
CA PHE A 125 2.08 -1.33 -10.85
C PHE A 125 1.57 -1.74 -12.25
N HIS A 126 1.20 -3.01 -12.41
CA HIS A 126 0.57 -3.61 -13.59
C HIS A 126 -0.78 -4.26 -13.24
N LYS A 127 -0.94 -4.68 -11.97
CA LYS A 127 -2.04 -5.50 -11.46
C LYS A 127 -3.39 -4.76 -11.37
N TYR A 128 -3.40 -3.52 -10.87
CA TYR A 128 -4.63 -2.78 -10.60
C TYR A 128 -5.00 -1.80 -11.72
N LYS A 129 -6.29 -1.53 -11.92
CA LYS A 129 -6.75 -0.51 -12.88
C LYS A 129 -6.65 0.91 -12.32
N PHE A 130 -6.79 1.04 -11.01
CA PHE A 130 -6.82 2.30 -10.27
C PHE A 130 -5.89 2.23 -9.07
N TYR A 131 -5.24 3.35 -8.79
CA TYR A 131 -4.35 3.53 -7.65
C TYR A 131 -4.70 4.84 -6.95
N LEU A 132 -4.54 4.88 -5.64
CA LEU A 132 -4.45 6.13 -4.90
C LEU A 132 -2.97 6.49 -4.74
N CYS A 133 -2.61 7.69 -5.14
CA CYS A 133 -1.31 8.29 -4.89
C CYS A 133 -1.46 9.32 -3.78
N ILE A 134 -0.88 9.04 -2.62
CA ILE A 134 -0.84 9.95 -1.48
C ILE A 134 0.47 10.71 -1.59
N VAL A 135 0.42 12.03 -1.73
CA VAL A 135 1.58 12.91 -1.81
C VAL A 135 1.68 13.70 -0.52
N ALA A 136 2.79 13.53 0.22
CA ALA A 136 3.19 14.39 1.31
C ALA A 136 4.27 15.34 0.80
N ALA A 137 4.14 16.64 1.08
CA ALA A 137 5.09 17.65 0.66
C ALA A 137 5.47 18.56 1.82
N THR A 138 6.73 19.01 1.83
CA THR A 138 7.25 19.97 2.80
C THR A 138 8.06 21.04 2.08
N VAL A 139 7.77 22.31 2.32
CA VAL A 139 8.54 23.47 1.89
C VAL A 139 9.39 23.97 3.07
N SER A 140 10.46 23.23 3.36
CA SER A 140 11.36 23.48 4.49
C SER A 140 12.63 22.64 4.31
N THR A 141 13.25 22.21 5.41
CA THR A 141 14.39 21.29 5.43
C THR A 141 13.97 19.83 5.19
N ASP A 142 14.93 19.02 4.76
CA ASP A 142 14.77 17.56 4.60
C ASP A 142 14.43 16.88 5.94
N GLU A 143 14.99 17.36 7.05
CA GLU A 143 14.69 16.83 8.39
C GLU A 143 13.21 17.01 8.75
N GLU A 144 12.64 18.17 8.44
CA GLU A 144 11.23 18.42 8.67
C GLU A 144 10.36 17.58 7.73
N HIS A 145 10.80 17.40 6.48
CA HIS A 145 10.13 16.49 5.57
C HIS A 145 10.13 15.05 6.05
N LEU A 146 11.23 14.56 6.62
CA LEU A 146 11.32 13.21 7.16
C LEU A 146 10.32 12.99 8.31
N LYS A 147 10.13 13.99 9.17
CA LYS A 147 9.11 13.95 10.24
C LYS A 147 7.70 13.92 9.66
N TRP A 148 7.41 14.80 8.70
CA TRP A 148 6.08 14.90 8.10
C TRP A 148 5.71 13.66 7.28
N SER A 149 6.56 13.26 6.33
CA SER A 149 6.36 12.09 5.49
C SER A 149 6.25 10.81 6.32
N GLY A 150 7.11 10.64 7.34
CA GLY A 150 7.05 9.53 8.28
C GLY A 150 5.75 9.51 9.09
N PHE A 151 5.22 10.68 9.50
CA PHE A 151 3.91 10.75 10.14
C PHE A 151 2.80 10.29 9.18
N VAL A 152 2.76 10.80 7.95
CA VAL A 152 1.76 10.40 6.94
C VAL A 152 1.84 8.90 6.64
N GLU A 153 3.06 8.36 6.45
CA GLU A 153 3.29 6.93 6.22
C GLU A 153 2.77 6.08 7.38
N SER A 154 3.04 6.49 8.63
CA SER A 154 2.56 5.78 9.83
C SER A 154 1.03 5.71 9.93
N ARG A 155 0.32 6.64 9.29
CA ARG A 155 -1.15 6.69 9.26
C ARG A 155 -1.76 6.03 8.02
N LEU A 156 -0.99 5.70 6.99
CA LEU A 156 -1.49 5.12 5.72
C LEU A 156 -2.40 3.90 5.96
N ARG A 157 -2.07 3.08 6.97
CA ARG A 157 -2.90 1.92 7.36
C ARG A 157 -4.33 2.30 7.76
N GLN A 158 -4.55 3.47 8.37
CA GLN A 158 -5.89 3.94 8.74
C GLN A 158 -6.74 4.21 7.50
N LEU A 159 -6.14 4.76 6.44
CA LEU A 159 -6.81 4.92 5.16
C LEU A 159 -7.16 3.55 4.56
N VAL A 160 -6.22 2.59 4.56
CA VAL A 160 -6.48 1.22 4.08
C VAL A 160 -7.64 0.55 4.82
N LEU A 161 -7.70 0.70 6.16
CA LEU A 161 -8.80 0.15 6.98
C LEU A 161 -10.17 0.74 6.62
N LYS A 162 -10.25 2.03 6.31
CA LYS A 162 -11.50 2.67 5.87
C LYS A 162 -11.85 2.28 4.42
N LEU A 163 -10.87 2.18 3.53
CA LEU A 163 -11.08 1.78 2.14
C LEU A 163 -11.55 0.34 2.02
N GLU A 164 -11.00 -0.61 2.80
CA GLU A 164 -11.36 -2.02 2.69
C GLU A 164 -12.78 -2.37 3.15
N VAL A 165 -13.46 -1.44 3.83
CA VAL A 165 -14.88 -1.55 4.22
C VAL A 165 -15.81 -0.68 3.36
N THR A 166 -15.26 0.07 2.40
CA THR A 166 -16.04 0.92 1.50
C THR A 166 -16.74 0.07 0.43
N GLU A 167 -18.04 0.31 0.20
CA GLU A 167 -18.83 -0.43 -0.78
C GLU A 167 -18.17 -0.35 -2.18
N GLY A 168 -17.97 -1.50 -2.81
CA GLY A 168 -17.36 -1.60 -4.14
C GLY A 168 -15.84 -1.75 -4.14
N VAL A 169 -15.15 -1.60 -3.00
CA VAL A 169 -13.71 -1.92 -2.87
C VAL A 169 -13.55 -3.37 -2.41
N GLU A 170 -12.90 -4.22 -3.22
CA GLU A 170 -12.61 -5.61 -2.83
C GLU A 170 -11.28 -5.75 -2.09
N ILE A 171 -10.28 -4.97 -2.53
CA ILE A 171 -8.92 -4.92 -1.98
C ILE A 171 -8.40 -3.48 -2.06
N ALA A 172 -7.87 -2.98 -0.94
CA ALA A 172 -7.01 -1.80 -0.87
C ALA A 172 -5.58 -2.24 -0.51
N HIS A 173 -4.71 -2.36 -1.52
CA HIS A 173 -3.36 -2.91 -1.37
C HIS A 173 -2.32 -1.78 -1.26
N PRO A 174 -1.81 -1.46 -0.07
CA PRO A 174 -0.73 -0.49 0.07
C PRO A 174 0.58 -1.06 -0.50
N TYR A 175 1.29 -0.26 -1.29
CA TYR A 175 2.65 -0.57 -1.70
C TYR A 175 3.62 -0.44 -0.51
N VAL A 176 4.73 -1.17 -0.55
CA VAL A 176 5.63 -1.35 0.59
C VAL A 176 6.80 -0.37 0.64
N LYS A 177 6.93 0.50 -0.37
CA LYS A 177 7.98 1.52 -0.45
C LYS A 177 7.38 2.86 -0.85
N ASP A 178 8.01 3.92 -0.39
CA ASP A 178 7.76 5.28 -0.85
C ASP A 178 8.62 5.61 -2.08
N PHE A 179 8.32 6.76 -2.69
CA PHE A 179 9.13 7.38 -3.72
C PHE A 179 9.30 8.85 -3.35
N SER A 180 10.54 9.26 -3.18
CA SER A 180 10.88 10.56 -2.64
C SER A 180 11.82 11.32 -3.55
N ASP A 181 11.53 12.61 -3.73
CA ASP A 181 12.32 13.53 -4.55
C ASP A 181 12.35 14.92 -3.90
N SER A 182 13.33 15.72 -4.29
CA SER A 182 13.45 17.11 -3.84
C SER A 182 13.83 18.01 -5.00
N TYR A 183 13.27 19.22 -4.99
CA TYR A 183 13.45 20.21 -6.05
C TYR A 183 13.66 21.60 -5.47
N LEU A 184 14.46 22.42 -6.16
CA LEU A 184 14.58 23.85 -5.87
C LEU A 184 13.29 24.55 -6.32
N LEU A 185 12.76 25.44 -5.48
CA LEU A 185 11.50 26.15 -5.77
C LEU A 185 11.68 27.31 -6.75
N GLU A 186 12.84 27.96 -6.80
CA GLU A 186 13.14 29.12 -7.67
C GLU A 186 11.91 30.06 -7.85
N GLU A 187 11.36 30.18 -9.06
CA GLU A 187 10.16 30.97 -9.39
C GLU A 187 8.85 30.15 -9.38
N THR A 188 8.94 28.83 -9.24
CA THR A 188 7.79 27.93 -9.34
C THR A 188 7.02 27.88 -8.03
N LYS A 189 5.70 27.99 -8.10
CA LYS A 189 4.86 27.89 -6.91
C LYS A 189 4.83 26.44 -6.39
N PRO A 190 4.93 26.20 -5.07
CA PRO A 190 4.85 24.85 -4.50
C PRO A 190 3.61 24.07 -4.95
N GLU A 191 2.46 24.73 -5.03
CA GLU A 191 1.19 24.12 -5.44
C GLU A 191 1.25 23.49 -6.83
N GLU A 192 1.96 24.10 -7.78
CA GLU A 192 2.09 23.58 -9.15
C GLU A 192 2.86 22.25 -9.14
N ILE A 193 3.96 22.20 -8.38
CA ILE A 193 4.80 21.01 -8.21
C ILE A 193 4.01 19.91 -7.51
N ILE A 194 3.33 20.23 -6.40
CA ILE A 194 2.53 19.28 -5.62
C ILE A 194 1.41 18.72 -6.50
N ASN A 195 0.69 19.57 -7.26
CA ASN A 195 -0.40 19.15 -8.14
C ASN A 195 0.07 18.25 -9.30
N ALA A 196 1.28 18.46 -9.82
CA ALA A 196 1.87 17.61 -10.85
C ALA A 196 2.37 16.25 -10.32
N TYR A 197 2.88 16.20 -9.08
CA TYR A 197 3.61 15.04 -8.56
C TYR A 197 2.74 13.77 -8.46
N GLY A 198 3.31 12.62 -8.83
CA GLY A 198 2.61 11.33 -8.73
C GLY A 198 1.72 10.95 -9.93
N THR A 199 1.78 11.70 -11.04
CA THR A 199 1.13 11.34 -12.31
C THR A 199 2.12 11.44 -13.47
N LEU A 200 1.91 10.64 -14.52
CA LEU A 200 2.69 10.73 -15.75
C LEU A 200 2.52 12.10 -16.42
N THR A 201 1.29 12.62 -16.45
CA THR A 201 1.04 13.94 -17.06
C THR A 201 1.84 15.07 -16.41
N GLY A 202 2.14 14.95 -15.12
CA GLY A 202 2.91 15.93 -14.37
C GLY A 202 4.41 15.90 -14.62
N GLU A 203 4.96 14.84 -15.21
CA GLU A 203 6.43 14.67 -15.38
C GLU A 203 7.10 15.82 -16.11
N LYS A 204 6.41 16.41 -17.09
CA LYS A 204 6.88 17.56 -17.86
C LYS A 204 7.19 18.80 -17.01
N VAL A 205 6.55 18.92 -15.85
CA VAL A 205 6.82 20.01 -14.90
C VAL A 205 8.20 19.80 -14.27
N PHE A 206 8.53 18.55 -13.91
CA PHE A 206 9.76 18.19 -13.22
C PHE A 206 11.00 18.19 -14.12
N GLU A 207 10.85 17.99 -15.44
CA GLU A 207 11.95 18.09 -16.40
C GLU A 207 12.64 19.47 -16.38
N LYS A 208 11.92 20.51 -15.95
CA LYS A 208 12.43 21.89 -15.86
C LYS A 208 12.98 22.24 -14.48
N LEU A 209 12.72 21.42 -13.47
CA LEU A 209 13.12 21.69 -12.09
C LEU A 209 14.53 21.14 -11.83
N LYS A 210 15.30 21.88 -11.02
CA LYS A 210 16.63 21.44 -10.58
C LYS A 210 16.52 20.68 -9.28
N LYS A 211 17.30 19.60 -9.15
CA LYS A 211 17.48 18.90 -7.87
C LYS A 211 18.51 19.66 -7.01
N PRO A 212 18.33 19.70 -5.68
CA PRO A 212 19.27 20.37 -4.78
C PRO A 212 20.64 19.68 -4.79
N GLN A 213 21.71 20.47 -4.73
CA GLN A 213 23.10 20.03 -4.62
C GLN A 213 23.76 20.53 -3.33
N LYS A 214 24.94 19.97 -3.00
CA LYS A 214 25.73 20.43 -1.85
C LYS A 214 26.16 21.89 -2.07
N GLY A 215 25.48 22.83 -1.41
CA GLY A 215 25.69 24.27 -1.54
C GLY A 215 24.39 25.08 -1.63
N ASP A 216 23.27 24.44 -1.97
CA ASP A 216 21.98 25.11 -2.17
C ASP A 216 21.17 25.33 -0.87
N ASN A 217 21.86 25.45 0.27
CA ASN A 217 21.22 25.52 1.59
C ASN A 217 20.37 26.79 1.77
N ASP A 218 20.69 27.86 1.06
CA ASP A 218 20.00 29.16 1.16
C ASP A 218 18.83 29.28 0.17
N VAL A 219 18.68 28.33 -0.76
CA VAL A 219 17.59 28.32 -1.75
C VAL A 219 16.41 27.56 -1.18
N LYS A 220 15.20 28.11 -1.29
CA LYS A 220 13.97 27.40 -0.89
C LYS A 220 13.82 26.10 -1.67
N GLN A 221 13.56 25.01 -0.95
CA GLN A 221 13.40 23.67 -1.51
C GLN A 221 12.01 23.12 -1.19
N ILE A 222 11.54 22.23 -2.04
CA ILE A 222 10.38 21.39 -1.78
C ILE A 222 10.82 19.93 -1.75
N HIS A 223 10.40 19.22 -0.71
CA HIS A 223 10.60 17.80 -0.53
C HIS A 223 9.26 17.08 -0.69
N LEU A 224 9.24 15.99 -1.45
CA LEU A 224 8.03 15.29 -1.87
C LEU A 224 8.19 13.80 -1.63
N THR A 225 7.24 13.19 -0.95
CA THR A 225 7.12 11.74 -0.79
C THR A 225 5.78 11.30 -1.36
N LYS A 226 5.76 10.24 -2.19
CA LYS A 226 4.51 9.61 -2.65
C LYS A 226 4.41 8.15 -2.22
N LEU A 227 3.22 7.78 -1.79
CA LEU A 227 2.82 6.44 -1.39
C LEU A 227 1.69 5.96 -2.30
N PHE A 228 1.63 4.66 -2.57
CA PHE A 228 0.60 4.10 -3.46
C PHE A 228 -0.28 3.07 -2.75
N ILE A 229 -1.58 3.10 -3.07
CA ILE A 229 -2.53 2.03 -2.75
C ILE A 229 -3.18 1.56 -4.04
N GLY A 230 -2.98 0.30 -4.42
CA GLY A 230 -3.70 -0.33 -5.53
C GLY A 230 -5.13 -0.67 -5.11
N LEU A 231 -6.11 -0.35 -5.96
CA LEU A 231 -7.51 -0.62 -5.71
C LEU A 231 -8.04 -1.70 -6.66
N ASP A 232 -8.54 -2.77 -6.08
CA ASP A 232 -9.42 -3.71 -6.79
C ASP A 232 -10.88 -3.35 -6.51
N ILE A 233 -11.64 -3.10 -7.57
CA ILE A 233 -12.99 -2.51 -7.48
C ILE A 233 -13.98 -3.44 -8.18
N ASN A 234 -15.03 -3.81 -7.47
CA ASN A 234 -16.13 -4.59 -8.01
C ASN A 234 -17.47 -3.88 -7.81
N LEU A 235 -17.92 -3.20 -8.86
CA LEU A 235 -19.17 -2.45 -8.88
C LEU A 235 -20.39 -3.31 -9.27
N SER A 236 -20.23 -4.60 -9.58
CA SER A 236 -21.38 -5.45 -9.90
C SER A 236 -22.06 -6.05 -8.67
N LYS A 237 -21.39 -6.03 -7.51
CA LYS A 237 -21.93 -6.53 -6.22
C LYS A 237 -22.75 -5.49 -5.45
N THR A 238 -22.82 -4.26 -5.93
CA THR A 238 -23.66 -3.22 -5.34
C THR A 238 -25.10 -3.46 -5.80
N GLY A 239 -25.92 -4.12 -4.98
CA GLY A 239 -27.21 -4.73 -5.33
C GLY A 239 -28.35 -3.80 -5.76
N GLN A 240 -28.14 -2.93 -6.75
CA GLN A 240 -29.19 -2.13 -7.39
C GLN A 240 -29.17 -2.32 -8.90
N ALA A 241 -30.32 -2.72 -9.44
CA ALA A 241 -30.58 -2.72 -10.86
C ALA A 241 -30.62 -1.25 -11.35
N GLN A 242 -29.89 -0.95 -12.42
CA GLN A 242 -29.85 0.34 -13.13
C GLN A 242 -28.87 1.39 -12.56
N GLY A 243 -27.62 1.34 -13.01
CA GLY A 243 -26.67 2.45 -12.97
C GLY A 243 -25.26 2.05 -12.58
N ILE A 244 -24.25 2.57 -13.28
CA ILE A 244 -22.85 2.47 -12.85
C ILE A 244 -22.72 3.31 -11.57
N LYS A 245 -22.74 2.70 -10.39
CA LYS A 245 -22.33 3.40 -9.16
C LYS A 245 -20.88 3.83 -9.32
N LYS A 246 -20.63 5.14 -9.26
CA LYS A 246 -19.27 5.69 -9.12
C LYS A 246 -18.77 5.28 -7.74
N LEU A 247 -17.55 4.74 -7.64
CA LEU A 247 -16.94 4.46 -6.35
C LEU A 247 -16.77 5.79 -5.59
N ASP A 248 -17.40 5.90 -4.42
CA ASP A 248 -17.23 7.05 -3.53
C ASP A 248 -16.24 6.69 -2.42
N ILE A 249 -15.08 7.34 -2.46
CA ILE A 249 -14.01 7.25 -1.46
C ILE A 249 -13.77 8.60 -0.77
N GLN A 250 -14.66 9.58 -0.97
CA GLN A 250 -14.49 10.92 -0.44
C GLN A 250 -14.44 10.92 1.09
N TYR A 251 -15.31 10.16 1.75
CA TYR A 251 -15.33 10.06 3.21
C TYR A 251 -14.02 9.46 3.78
N PRO A 252 -13.56 8.26 3.36
CA PRO A 252 -12.27 7.73 3.79
C PRO A 252 -11.09 8.69 3.56
N CYS A 253 -11.05 9.36 2.41
CA CYS A 253 -10.00 10.31 2.06
C CYS A 253 -10.04 11.58 2.92
N SER A 254 -11.22 12.13 3.18
CA SER A 254 -11.42 13.32 4.03
C SER A 254 -11.01 13.05 5.47
N GLU A 255 -11.40 11.89 6.02
CA GLU A 255 -10.99 11.47 7.37
C GLU A 255 -9.47 11.31 7.49
N PHE A 256 -8.83 10.74 6.48
CA PHE A 256 -7.38 10.60 6.45
C PHE A 256 -6.67 11.96 6.35
N TYR A 257 -7.22 12.88 5.56
CA TYR A 257 -6.73 14.25 5.45
C TYR A 257 -6.79 14.98 6.81
N SER A 258 -7.94 14.93 7.49
CA SER A 258 -8.12 15.50 8.83
C SER A 258 -7.16 14.87 9.86
N LEU A 259 -6.97 13.55 9.81
CA LEU A 259 -6.02 12.85 10.67
C LEU A 259 -4.57 13.29 10.41
N CYS A 260 -4.20 13.57 9.16
CA CYS A 260 -2.86 14.05 8.84
C CYS A 260 -2.66 15.49 9.34
N LYS A 261 -3.67 16.35 9.15
CA LYS A 261 -3.66 17.73 9.63
C LYS A 261 -3.72 17.89 11.15
N SER A 262 -4.15 16.85 11.88
CA SER A 262 -4.12 16.87 13.35
C SER A 262 -2.73 16.62 13.94
N TRP A 263 -1.69 16.53 13.11
CA TRP A 263 -0.31 16.45 13.60
C TRP A 263 0.05 17.73 14.34
N THR A 264 0.69 17.60 15.50
CA THR A 264 0.88 18.71 16.45
C THR A 264 1.71 19.87 15.92
N THR A 265 2.59 19.60 14.95
CA THR A 265 3.49 20.58 14.31
C THR A 265 3.08 20.87 12.87
N PHE A 266 1.88 20.47 12.46
CA PHE A 266 1.36 20.78 11.14
C PHE A 266 1.23 22.30 10.94
N ASP A 267 1.66 22.76 9.77
CA ASP A 267 1.67 24.16 9.38
C ASP A 267 1.26 24.23 7.91
N GLU A 268 0.23 25.01 7.58
CA GLU A 268 -0.33 25.03 6.22
C GLU A 268 0.56 25.70 5.17
N GLY A 269 1.49 26.56 5.60
CA GLY A 269 2.47 27.18 4.72
C GLY A 269 3.66 26.27 4.41
N MET A 270 3.96 25.34 5.32
CA MET A 270 5.10 24.44 5.24
C MET A 270 4.72 23.04 4.75
N HIS A 271 3.61 22.49 5.23
CA HIS A 271 3.21 21.10 5.07
C HIS A 271 1.99 20.98 4.16
N SER A 272 2.04 20.00 3.26
CA SER A 272 0.90 19.68 2.39
C SER A 272 0.71 18.18 2.27
N ILE A 273 -0.54 17.78 2.07
CA ILE A 273 -0.93 16.42 1.74
C ILE A 273 -2.01 16.43 0.66
N GLN A 274 -1.84 15.58 -0.35
CA GLN A 274 -2.84 15.36 -1.41
C GLN A 274 -3.08 13.87 -1.62
N ILE A 275 -4.30 13.51 -1.98
CA ILE A 275 -4.67 12.15 -2.38
C ILE A 275 -5.22 12.22 -3.80
N LYS A 276 -4.58 11.52 -4.73
CA LYS A 276 -4.91 11.53 -6.15
C LYS A 276 -5.38 10.16 -6.60
N ASN A 277 -6.42 10.11 -7.42
CA ASN A 277 -6.80 8.89 -8.12
C ASN A 277 -6.03 8.82 -9.44
N VAL A 278 -5.14 7.83 -9.55
CA VAL A 278 -4.26 7.62 -10.69
C VAL A 278 -4.66 6.33 -11.40
N LYS A 279 -4.91 6.43 -12.71
CA LYS A 279 -5.22 5.26 -13.54
C LYS A 279 -3.92 4.53 -13.88
N LEU A 280 -4.01 3.22 -14.13
CA LEU A 280 -2.85 2.39 -14.47
C LEU A 280 -1.93 3.00 -15.54
N TYR A 281 -2.49 3.54 -16.62
CA TYR A 281 -1.72 4.10 -17.73
C TYR A 281 -1.14 5.50 -17.46
N ASP A 282 -1.51 6.12 -16.33
CA ASP A 282 -1.10 7.47 -15.91
C ASP A 282 -0.19 7.41 -14.67
N LEU A 283 0.23 6.20 -14.26
CA LEU A 283 1.25 6.03 -13.24
C LEU A 283 2.57 6.67 -13.69
N PRO A 284 3.29 7.35 -12.78
CA PRO A 284 4.56 7.99 -13.10
C PRO A 284 5.63 6.95 -13.46
N SER A 285 6.66 7.38 -14.17
CA SER A 285 7.68 6.56 -14.81
C SER A 285 8.63 5.93 -13.79
N ASP A 286 8.84 6.59 -12.66
CA ASP A 286 9.72 6.16 -11.59
C ASP A 286 9.23 4.94 -10.79
N VAL A 287 7.98 4.50 -10.98
CA VAL A 287 7.47 3.26 -10.39
C VAL A 287 7.94 1.99 -11.12
N TYR A 288 8.42 2.16 -12.36
CA TYR A 288 8.90 1.08 -13.23
C TYR A 288 10.43 0.99 -13.17
N ILE A 289 10.94 -0.23 -13.03
CA ILE A 289 12.39 -0.47 -13.05
C ILE A 289 12.89 -0.67 -14.49
N GLN A 290 14.21 -0.66 -14.68
CA GLN A 290 14.83 -0.89 -15.98
C GLN A 290 14.34 -2.22 -16.59
N GLY A 291 13.81 -2.16 -17.82
CA GLY A 291 13.25 -3.31 -18.53
C GLY A 291 11.74 -3.48 -18.40
N GLU A 292 11.09 -2.82 -17.43
CA GLU A 292 9.63 -2.85 -17.33
C GLU A 292 8.99 -1.85 -18.29
N THR A 293 7.97 -2.32 -19.01
CA THR A 293 7.18 -1.46 -19.90
C THR A 293 5.91 -1.00 -19.19
N ARG A 294 5.64 0.31 -19.25
CA ARG A 294 4.36 0.88 -18.81
C ARG A 294 3.19 0.27 -19.58
N PRO A 295 2.09 -0.12 -18.91
CA PRO A 295 0.86 -0.50 -19.58
C PRO A 295 0.26 0.63 -20.41
N LYS A 296 0.01 0.37 -21.70
CA LYS A 296 -0.62 1.34 -22.61
C LYS A 296 -2.13 1.31 -22.48
N LYS A 297 -2.76 2.48 -22.64
CA LYS A 297 -4.23 2.60 -22.72
C LYS A 297 -4.74 1.78 -23.91
N SER A 298 -5.57 0.77 -23.67
CA SER A 298 -6.15 -0.01 -24.78
C SER A 298 -7.10 0.87 -25.60
N THR A 299 -6.76 1.14 -26.85
CA THR A 299 -7.60 1.84 -27.84
C THR A 299 -8.62 0.90 -28.48
N LYS A 300 -9.26 0.01 -27.70
CA LYS A 300 -10.37 -0.79 -28.25
C LYS A 300 -11.52 0.15 -28.59
N LYS A 301 -11.68 0.46 -29.88
CA LYS A 301 -12.93 0.99 -30.45
C LYS A 301 -14.06 0.11 -29.93
N ARG A 302 -14.95 0.65 -29.11
CA ARG A 302 -16.25 0.03 -28.85
C ARG A 302 -16.85 -0.25 -30.22
N LYS A 303 -17.08 -1.52 -30.59
CA LYS A 303 -18.04 -1.83 -31.65
C LYS A 303 -19.36 -1.23 -31.16
N LYS A 304 -19.87 -0.22 -31.86
CA LYS A 304 -21.21 0.32 -31.64
C LYS A 304 -22.17 -0.82 -31.94
N ASP A 305 -22.85 -1.32 -30.91
CA ASP A 305 -24.09 -2.05 -31.07
C ASP A 305 -25.17 -1.02 -31.49
N PRO A 306 -25.95 -1.22 -32.57
CA PRO A 306 -26.86 -0.20 -33.08
C PRO A 306 -28.04 0.13 -32.15
N SER A 307 -28.17 -0.52 -30.99
CA SER A 307 -29.36 -0.41 -30.11
C SER A 307 -29.19 0.51 -28.90
N THR A 308 -28.09 1.26 -28.76
CA THR A 308 -27.89 2.17 -27.61
C THR A 308 -27.39 3.56 -28.01
N ASP A 309 -28.05 4.21 -28.98
CA ASP A 309 -27.78 5.61 -29.34
C ASP A 309 -28.67 6.59 -28.55
N GLN A 310 -28.63 6.53 -27.22
CA GLN A 310 -28.95 7.68 -26.36
C GLN A 310 -28.09 7.57 -25.11
N LEU A 311 -27.01 8.36 -25.03
CA LEU A 311 -26.43 8.98 -23.82
C LEU A 311 -25.10 9.65 -24.21
N LYS A 312 -25.20 10.94 -24.54
CA LYS A 312 -24.09 11.82 -24.90
C LYS A 312 -23.24 12.19 -23.67
N ARG A 313 -21.92 12.19 -23.89
CA ARG A 313 -20.83 13.01 -23.28
C ARG A 313 -20.67 13.09 -21.75
N VAL A 314 -19.49 12.68 -21.30
CA VAL A 314 -18.90 13.00 -19.98
C VAL A 314 -18.21 14.37 -20.08
N LYS A 315 -18.59 15.33 -19.23
CA LYS A 315 -17.79 16.51 -18.89
C LYS A 315 -17.14 16.27 -17.53
N SER A 316 -15.83 16.49 -17.44
CA SER A 316 -15.08 16.60 -16.19
C SER A 316 -15.00 18.07 -15.81
N GLU A 317 -15.64 18.47 -14.72
CA GLU A 317 -15.36 19.76 -14.08
C GLU A 317 -14.34 19.50 -12.97
N ASN A 318 -13.14 20.05 -13.15
CA ASN A 318 -12.18 20.27 -12.08
C ASN A 318 -12.61 21.55 -11.37
N THR A 319 -13.10 21.43 -10.14
CA THR A 319 -13.29 22.59 -9.27
C THR A 319 -12.38 22.39 -8.05
N PRO A 320 -11.41 23.29 -7.80
CA PRO A 320 -10.70 23.33 -6.53
C PRO A 320 -11.71 23.59 -5.42
N ILE A 321 -11.69 22.79 -4.36
CA ILE A 321 -12.51 23.03 -3.17
C ILE A 321 -11.89 24.23 -2.46
N ALA A 322 -12.55 25.38 -2.52
CA ALA A 322 -12.28 26.53 -1.67
C ALA A 322 -12.75 26.23 -0.24
N ASN A 323 -11.90 26.50 0.75
CA ASN A 323 -12.25 26.41 2.17
C ASN A 323 -13.34 27.44 2.51
N PRO A 324 -14.35 27.10 3.34
CA PRO A 324 -15.12 28.12 4.02
C PRO A 324 -14.26 28.76 5.11
N SER A 325 -14.35 30.09 5.14
CA SER A 325 -13.70 31.05 6.04
C SER A 325 -13.84 30.78 7.53
#